data_AF-A0A947EUA1-F1
#
_entry.id   AF-A0A947EUA1-F1
#
_cell.length_a   1.000
_cell.length_b   1.000
_cell.length_c   1.000
_cell.angle_alpha   90.00
_cell.angle_beta   90.00
_cell.angle_gamma   90.00
#
_symmetry.space_group_name_H-M   'P 1'
#
loop_
_entity.id
_entity.type
_entity.pdbx_description
1 polymer ?
#
loop_
_entity_poly.entity_id
_entity_poly.type
_entity_poly.pdbx_seq_one_letter_code
_entity_poly.pdbx_strand_id
1 'polypeptide(L)'
;FEPYLIHSFVEGGSGADIGPLKDGQMVLAGLRPDTQRYFDHHHAANDTFEHVNKRELELGAATMASLVYLIDKYGIITPSKIKG
;
A
#
# COMPACT_ATOMS: atom_id res chain seq x y z
N PHE A 1 -10.54 -1.14 12.59
CA PHE A 1 -9.87 -0.86 11.30
C PHE A 1 -10.26 0.49 10.72
N GLU A 2 -11.50 0.96 10.91
CA GLU A 2 -11.98 2.22 10.34
C GLU A 2 -11.17 3.47 10.70
N PRO A 3 -10.81 3.73 11.98
CA PRO A 3 -10.11 4.98 12.36
C PRO A 3 -8.69 5.11 11.80
N TYR A 4 -8.12 4.01 11.31
CA TYR A 4 -6.75 3.94 10.78
C TYR A 4 -6.73 3.68 9.28
N LEU A 5 -7.88 3.76 8.61
CA LEU A 5 -8.03 3.62 7.16
C LEU A 5 -7.47 2.31 6.56
N ILE A 6 -7.28 1.27 7.38
CA ILE A 6 -6.78 -0.05 6.96
C ILE A 6 -7.71 -0.73 5.94
N HIS A 7 -8.96 -0.26 5.83
CA HIS A 7 -9.99 -0.73 4.91
C HIS A 7 -10.14 0.17 3.67
N SER A 8 -9.39 1.27 3.59
CA SER A 8 -9.54 2.29 2.55
C SER A 8 -8.65 1.96 1.36
N PHE A 9 -9.25 1.84 0.19
CA PHE A 9 -8.56 1.69 -1.09
C PHE A 9 -8.84 2.91 -1.95
N VAL A 10 -7.78 3.50 -2.50
CA VAL A 10 -7.87 4.69 -3.37
C VAL A 10 -7.11 4.40 -4.66
N GLU A 11 -7.78 4.56 -5.79
CA GLU A 11 -7.16 4.41 -7.10
C GLU A 11 -6.25 5.61 -7.43
N GLY A 12 -5.22 5.35 -8.24
CA GLY A 12 -4.36 6.40 -8.82
C GLY A 12 -2.87 6.28 -8.51
N GLY A 13 -2.48 5.51 -7.50
CA GLY A 13 -1.07 5.35 -7.08
C GLY A 13 -0.67 3.90 -6.82
N SER A 14 0.65 3.67 -6.80
CA SER A 14 1.29 2.41 -6.39
C SER A 14 2.68 2.73 -5.80
N GLY A 15 3.41 1.71 -5.34
CA GLY A 15 4.76 1.92 -4.80
C GLY A 15 5.75 2.44 -5.85
N ALA A 16 6.73 3.24 -5.43
CA ALA A 16 7.73 3.83 -6.33
C ALA A 16 8.47 2.77 -7.17
N ASP A 17 8.79 1.63 -6.55
CA ASP A 17 9.52 0.54 -7.20
C ASP A 17 8.69 -0.23 -8.24
N ILE A 18 7.36 -0.29 -8.07
CA ILE A 18 6.45 -1.06 -8.92
C ILE A 18 5.67 -0.20 -9.90
N GLY A 19 5.63 1.13 -9.71
CA GLY A 19 4.95 2.06 -10.59
C GLY A 19 5.31 1.92 -12.07
N PRO A 20 6.59 1.70 -12.45
CA PRO A 20 6.97 1.45 -13.83
C PRO A 20 6.37 0.20 -14.47
N LEU A 21 5.84 -0.75 -13.70
CA LEU A 21 5.22 -1.99 -14.21
C LEU A 21 3.77 -1.79 -14.67
N LYS A 22 3.20 -0.59 -14.52
CA LYS A 22 1.80 -0.32 -14.84
C LYS A 22 1.55 -0.44 -16.35
N ASP A 23 0.86 -1.50 -16.75
CA ASP A 23 0.52 -1.79 -18.15
C ASP A 23 -0.99 -2.02 -18.40
N GLY A 24 -1.80 -1.92 -17.33
CA GLY A 24 -3.24 -2.16 -17.36
C GLY A 24 -3.64 -3.65 -17.36
N GLN A 25 -2.69 -4.58 -17.26
CA GLN A 25 -2.93 -6.02 -17.23
C GLN A 25 -2.72 -6.63 -15.84
N MET A 26 -2.03 -5.91 -14.95
CA MET A 26 -1.80 -6.33 -13.57
C MET A 26 -2.31 -5.30 -12.56
N VAL A 27 -2.66 -5.81 -11.37
CA VAL A 27 -3.01 -4.97 -10.22
C VAL A 27 -1.73 -4.57 -9.50
N LEU A 28 -1.55 -3.27 -9.30
CA LEU A 28 -0.48 -2.71 -8.47
C LEU A 28 -1.11 -2.11 -7.21
N ALA A 29 -0.58 -2.47 -6.05
CA ALA A 29 -1.03 -1.96 -4.76
C ALA A 29 0.17 -1.47 -3.96
N GLY A 30 0.03 -0.33 -3.28
CA GLY A 30 1.04 0.22 -2.38
C GLY A 30 0.41 0.59 -1.04
N LEU A 31 1.17 0.38 0.04
CA LEU A 31 0.79 0.91 1.35
C LEU A 31 0.97 2.44 1.33
N ARG A 32 -0.03 3.17 1.80
CA ARG A 32 0.05 4.61 2.02
C ARG A 32 0.17 4.90 3.52
N PRO A 33 1.37 5.23 4.04
CA PRO A 33 1.53 5.69 5.41
C PRO A 33 0.82 7.02 5.67
N ASP A 34 0.70 7.40 6.94
CA ASP A 34 0.15 8.69 7.35
C ASP A 34 0.95 9.85 6.73
N THR A 35 0.32 10.55 5.79
CA THR A 35 0.99 11.60 5.03
C THR A 35 1.27 12.86 5.84
N GLN A 36 0.62 13.06 7.00
CA GLN A 36 0.87 14.24 7.83
C GLN A 36 2.24 14.21 8.50
N ARG A 37 2.74 13.01 8.87
CA ARG A 37 4.06 12.84 9.50
C ARG A 37 5.15 12.38 8.53
N TYR A 38 4.77 11.89 7.36
CA TYR A 38 5.72 11.34 6.39
C TYR A 38 6.86 12.33 6.07
N PHE A 39 6.52 13.59 5.75
CA PHE A 39 7.51 14.59 5.35
C PHE A 39 8.25 15.26 6.53
N ASP A 40 7.87 14.98 7.78
CA ASP A 40 8.64 15.41 8.95
C ASP A 40 9.94 14.60 9.12
N HIS A 41 9.97 13.39 8.53
CA HIS A 41 11.10 12.45 8.61
C HIS A 41 11.73 12.16 7.23
N HIS A 42 10.97 12.22 6.14
CA HIS A 42 11.44 11.84 4.81
C HIS A 42 12.68 12.63 4.37
N HIS A 43 13.79 11.93 4.13
CA HIS A 43 15.08 12.49 3.72
C HIS A 43 15.68 13.49 4.73
N ALA A 44 15.35 13.36 6.02
CA ALA A 44 15.88 14.21 7.08
C ALA A 44 16.78 13.42 8.04
N ALA A 45 17.66 14.12 8.76
CA ALA A 45 18.62 13.49 9.69
C ALA A 45 17.94 12.81 10.89
N ASN A 46 16.67 13.12 11.14
CA ASN A 46 15.82 12.50 12.16
C ASN A 46 15.06 11.25 11.65
N ASP A 47 15.33 10.77 10.44
CA ASP A 47 14.88 9.45 9.98
C ASP A 47 15.66 8.35 10.70
N THR A 48 15.28 8.11 11.95
CA THR A 48 15.95 7.17 12.85
C THR A 48 14.94 6.20 13.46
N PHE A 49 15.44 5.08 13.99
CA PHE A 49 14.59 4.01 14.51
C PHE A 49 13.66 4.47 15.65
N GLU A 50 14.08 5.44 16.45
CA GLU A 50 13.32 6.01 17.56
C GLU A 50 12.00 6.66 17.11
N HIS A 51 11.93 7.10 15.86
CA HIS A 51 10.73 7.72 15.28
C HIS A 51 9.78 6.71 14.64
N VAL A 52 10.15 5.42 14.61
CA VAL A 52 9.27 4.36 14.12
C VAL A 52 8.18 4.08 15.15
N ASN A 53 6.93 4.36 14.79
CA ASN A 53 5.79 4.00 15.61
C ASN A 53 5.51 2.49 15.51
N LYS A 54 5.80 1.75 16.59
CA LYS A 54 5.60 0.29 16.65
C LYS A 54 4.19 -0.15 16.26
N ARG A 55 3.16 0.56 16.72
CA ARG A 55 1.77 0.21 16.44
C ARG A 55 1.44 0.38 14.95
N GLU A 56 1.92 1.45 14.34
CA GLU A 56 1.70 1.70 12.91
C GLU A 56 2.44 0.69 12.03
N LEU A 57 3.66 0.33 12.42
CA LEU A 57 4.43 -0.73 11.78
C LEU A 57 3.68 -2.06 11.81
N GLU A 58 3.20 -2.49 12.98
CA GLU A 58 2.46 -3.74 13.15
C GLU A 58 1.12 -3.73 12.39
N LEU A 59 0.39 -2.61 12.42
CA LEU A 59 -0.86 -2.47 11.68
C LEU A 59 -0.64 -2.48 10.15
N GLY A 60 0.38 -1.80 9.65
CA GLY A 60 0.76 -1.81 8.24
C GLY A 60 1.15 -3.22 7.78
N ALA A 61 1.97 -3.92 8.58
CA ALA A 61 2.37 -5.30 8.31
C ALA A 61 1.17 -6.26 8.28
N ALA A 62 0.28 -6.18 9.28
CA ALA A 62 -0.93 -7.00 9.34
C ALA A 62 -1.86 -6.73 8.13
N THR A 63 -1.96 -5.46 7.70
CA THR A 63 -2.76 -5.06 6.54
C THR A 63 -2.22 -5.65 5.24
N MET A 64 -0.90 -5.53 5.00
CA MET A 64 -0.27 -6.08 3.81
C MET A 64 -0.33 -7.60 3.79
N ALA A 65 -0.11 -8.27 4.92
CA ALA A 65 -0.25 -9.71 5.04
C ALA A 65 -1.70 -10.17 4.72
N SER A 66 -2.69 -9.44 5.24
CA SER A 66 -4.10 -9.72 4.96
C SER A 66 -4.44 -9.52 3.48
N LEU A 67 -3.94 -8.45 2.85
CA LEU A 67 -4.11 -8.20 1.42
C LEU A 67 -3.55 -9.35 0.58
N VAL A 68 -2.31 -9.78 0.86
CA VAL A 68 -1.67 -10.90 0.16
C VAL A 68 -2.48 -12.18 0.34
N TYR A 69 -2.91 -12.50 1.57
CA TYR A 69 -3.73 -13.69 1.83
C TYR A 69 -5.06 -13.67 1.07
N LEU A 70 -5.75 -12.54 1.04
CA LEU A 70 -7.02 -12.42 0.32
C LEU A 70 -6.83 -12.55 -1.20
N ILE A 71 -5.77 -11.96 -1.76
CA ILE A 71 -5.43 -12.11 -3.18
C ILE A 71 -5.08 -13.57 -3.52
N ASP A 72 -4.27 -14.23 -2.70
CA ASP A 72 -3.93 -15.65 -2.90
C ASP A 72 -5.18 -16.53 -2.85
N LYS A 73 -6.08 -16.28 -1.89
CA LYS A 73 -7.27 -17.09 -1.67
C LYS A 73 -8.37 -16.89 -2.72
N TYR A 74 -8.56 -15.66 -3.20
CA TYR A 74 -9.70 -15.29 -4.04
C TYR A 74 -9.31 -14.89 -5.47
N GLY A 75 -8.01 -14.70 -5.73
CA GLY A 75 -7.50 -14.18 -7.00
C GLY A 75 -7.80 -12.70 -7.19
N ILE A 76 -7.54 -12.22 -8.41
CA ILE A 76 -7.87 -10.87 -8.87
C ILE A 76 -8.79 -10.95 -10.09
N ILE A 77 -9.66 -9.95 -10.26
CA ILE A 77 -10.43 -9.78 -11.49
C ILE A 77 -9.59 -8.91 -12.43
N THR A 78 -8.95 -9.52 -13.42
CA THR A 78 -8.33 -8.77 -14.51
C THR A 78 -9.40 -8.32 -15.50
N PRO A 79 -9.42 -7.04 -15.94
CA PRO A 79 -10.31 -6.61 -17.01
C PRO A 79 -10.03 -7.45 -18.25
N SER A 80 -11.01 -8.22 -18.70
CA SER A 80 -10.99 -8.83 -20.02
C SER A 80 -10.90 -7.70 -21.04
N LYS A 81 -9.90 -7.73 -21.94
CA LYS A 81 -9.96 -6.93 -23.16
C LYS A 81 -11.19 -7.41 -23.92
N ILE A 82 -12.26 -6.63 -23.90
CA ILE A 82 -13.35 -6.78 -24.88
C ILE A 82 -12.68 -6.57 -26.24
N LYS A 83 -12.42 -7.67 -26.96
CA LYS A 83 -12.07 -7.60 -28.38
C LYS A 83 -13.38 -7.29 -29.10
N GLY A 84 -13.57 -6.04 -29.49
CA GLY A 84 -14.71 -5.57 -30.27
C GLY A 84 -14.86 -4.06 -30.14
#